data_AF-A0A2S1R1D9-F1
#
_entry.id   AF-A0A2S1R1D9-F1
#
_cell.length_a   1.000
_cell.length_b   1.000
_cell.length_c   1.000
_cell.angle_alpha   90.00
_cell.angle_beta   90.00
_cell.angle_gamma   90.00
#
_symmetry.space_group_name_H-M   'P 1'
#
loop_
_entity.id
_entity.type
_entity.pdbx_description
1 polymer ?
#
loop_
_entity_poly.entity_id
_entity_poly.type
_entity_poly.pdbx_seq_one_letter_code
_entity_poly.pdbx_strand_id
1 'polypeptide(L)'
;MTFIKNKIAAFGIFFMLTLSGCAQQPPCYQIKAEFTDRTASEKLKEATIEKIGKRLKERNLDADIKIENNTIIAKMPCEGSDKAPHCFYQDKFAIYETYQTAELNAAMDGIGRISDSIADNAPEIAEGYTAYVIRLEEILNREFAEGAVIGYCKTGRSEEFMKLVNLPQSKKLLPAGLSFVFGLPEKNQPAIAVYAVRNSDKAPVTIYMLEETDVVRSYNKINYDVMLQFKDNYKAAWAALTRKNTQKFLAIVLDGRVLSCPMVTGPIEGGKAAISANMDRRQADAMAERINTSLPLEVLITEVKLLEQK
;
A
#
# COMPACT_ATOMS: atom_id res chain seq x y z
N MET A 1 -21.76 -5.85 36.29
CA MET A 1 -21.49 -6.32 34.92
C MET A 1 -21.56 -5.11 34.00
N THR A 2 -20.57 -4.22 34.05
CA THR A 2 -19.28 -4.32 33.36
C THR A 2 -19.48 -4.43 31.85
N PHE A 3 -19.40 -3.31 31.13
CA PHE A 3 -18.68 -3.24 29.86
C PHE A 3 -18.24 -1.80 29.60
N ILE A 4 -16.93 -1.66 29.51
CA ILE A 4 -16.18 -0.43 29.32
C ILE A 4 -16.35 0.02 27.87
N LYS A 5 -16.93 1.21 27.68
CA LYS A 5 -16.70 2.06 26.52
C LYS A 5 -16.22 3.40 27.06
N ASN A 6 -14.99 3.81 26.73
CA ASN A 6 -14.74 5.19 26.33
C ASN A 6 -13.29 5.49 25.90
N LYS A 7 -13.25 6.24 24.80
CA LYS A 7 -12.40 7.42 24.55
C LYS A 7 -10.90 7.21 24.32
N ILE A 8 -10.54 7.12 23.04
CA ILE A 8 -9.33 7.73 22.51
C ILE A 8 -9.78 8.99 21.75
N ALA A 9 -9.86 10.11 22.46
CA ALA A 9 -9.98 11.44 21.88
C ALA A 9 -9.53 12.48 22.91
N ALA A 10 -8.72 13.43 22.45
CA ALA A 10 -8.23 14.63 23.13
C ALA A 10 -7.06 14.42 24.12
N PHE A 11 -5.84 14.59 23.60
CA PHE A 11 -4.73 15.14 24.38
C PHE A 11 -4.31 16.47 23.73
N GLY A 12 -4.93 17.53 24.20
CA GLY A 12 -4.55 18.90 23.94
C GLY A 12 -4.82 19.70 25.21
N ILE A 13 -3.84 19.77 26.10
CA ILE A 13 -3.79 20.76 27.18
C ILE A 13 -2.34 21.23 27.32
N PHE A 14 -2.15 22.49 26.93
CA PHE A 14 -1.00 23.33 27.22
C PHE A 14 -1.12 23.74 28.70
N PHE A 15 -0.19 23.33 29.57
CA PHE A 15 -0.09 23.85 30.92
C PHE A 15 1.35 24.31 31.17
N MET A 16 1.52 25.63 31.20
CA MET A 16 2.76 26.31 31.54
C MET A 16 2.76 26.47 33.08
N LEU A 17 3.43 25.55 33.78
CA LEU A 17 3.81 25.71 35.18
C LEU A 17 5.30 25.42 35.29
N THR A 18 6.06 26.48 35.55
CA THR A 18 7.50 26.41 35.85
C THR A 18 7.69 25.85 37.26
N LEU A 19 8.01 24.57 37.35
CA LEU A 19 8.60 23.94 38.53
C LEU A 19 9.92 23.30 38.11
N SER A 20 11.00 23.77 38.72
CA SER A 20 12.34 23.19 38.59
C SER A 20 12.37 21.77 39.18
N GLY A 21 12.91 20.81 38.42
CA GLY A 21 13.60 19.65 38.99
C GLY A 21 12.84 18.32 39.06
N CYS A 22 12.37 17.80 37.93
CA CYS A 22 12.40 16.36 37.62
C CYS A 22 12.40 16.22 36.10
N ALA A 23 13.59 16.07 35.51
CA ALA A 23 13.68 15.54 34.15
C ALA A 23 13.21 14.07 34.21
N GLN A 24 11.91 13.83 34.04
CA GLN A 24 11.39 12.48 33.84
C GLN A 24 12.10 11.92 32.61
N GLN A 25 12.99 10.94 32.83
CA GLN A 25 13.69 10.28 31.74
C GLN A 25 12.66 9.71 30.76
N PRO A 26 12.88 9.88 29.45
CA PRO A 26 11.92 9.44 28.46
C PRO A 26 11.74 7.91 28.54
N PRO A 27 10.53 7.36 28.33
CA PRO A 27 10.25 5.95 28.51
C PRO A 27 10.94 5.09 27.44
N CYS A 28 11.57 3.99 27.87
CA CYS A 28 12.08 2.95 26.98
C CYS A 28 10.96 1.96 26.61
N TYR A 29 10.92 1.49 25.36
CA TYR A 29 9.95 0.49 24.91
C TYR A 29 10.61 -0.73 24.29
N GLN A 30 9.91 -1.86 24.37
CA GLN A 30 10.18 -3.06 23.58
C GLN A 30 8.99 -3.33 22.68
N ILE A 31 9.25 -3.52 21.39
CA ILE A 31 8.25 -3.90 20.40
C ILE A 31 8.47 -5.38 20.07
N LYS A 32 7.38 -6.16 20.10
CA LYS A 32 7.34 -7.48 19.49
C LYS A 32 6.48 -7.45 18.25
N ALA A 33 6.97 -8.04 17.17
CA ALA A 33 6.21 -8.22 15.94
C ALA A 33 6.38 -9.65 15.41
N GLU A 34 5.33 -10.20 14.81
CA GLU A 34 5.37 -11.52 14.17
C GLU A 34 5.32 -11.40 12.66
N PHE A 35 6.08 -12.23 11.95
CA PHE A 35 5.90 -12.44 10.52
C PHE A 35 4.57 -13.13 10.27
N THR A 36 3.75 -12.61 9.36
CA THR A 36 2.46 -13.26 9.02
C THR A 36 2.67 -14.56 8.25
N ASP A 37 3.62 -14.58 7.33
CA ASP A 37 4.07 -15.80 6.66
C ASP A 37 5.15 -16.48 7.49
N ARG A 38 4.72 -17.43 8.33
CA ARG A 38 5.61 -18.25 9.17
C ARG A 38 6.49 -19.21 8.36
N THR A 39 6.16 -19.44 7.08
CA THR A 39 6.86 -20.36 6.18
C THR A 39 7.87 -19.65 5.27
N ALA A 40 7.94 -18.31 5.33
CA ALA A 40 8.89 -17.54 4.57
C ALA A 40 10.35 -17.96 4.84
N SER A 41 11.18 -17.92 3.80
CA SER A 41 12.60 -18.27 3.91
C SER A 41 13.35 -17.33 4.87
N GLU A 42 14.38 -17.83 5.56
CA GLU A 42 15.23 -17.01 6.44
C GLU A 42 15.79 -15.78 5.74
N LYS A 43 16.21 -15.90 4.49
CA LYS A 43 16.71 -14.79 3.67
C LYS A 43 15.71 -13.63 3.50
N LEU A 44 14.41 -13.91 3.49
CA LEU A 44 13.35 -12.88 3.43
C LEU A 44 13.10 -12.25 4.80
N LYS A 45 13.20 -13.04 5.87
CA LYS A 45 13.09 -12.54 7.25
C LYS A 45 14.24 -11.60 7.59
N GLU A 46 15.47 -12.00 7.28
CA GLU A 46 16.68 -11.20 7.45
C GLU A 46 16.59 -9.87 6.68
N ALA A 47 16.23 -9.91 5.39
CA ALA A 47 16.06 -8.71 4.59
C ALA A 47 14.97 -7.77 5.17
N THR A 48 13.91 -8.32 5.76
CA THR A 48 12.87 -7.52 6.41
C THR A 48 13.39 -6.80 7.65
N ILE A 49 14.22 -7.47 8.44
CA ILE A 49 14.83 -6.89 9.64
C ILE A 49 15.86 -5.84 9.29
N GLU A 50 16.65 -6.06 8.26
CA GLU A 50 17.58 -5.06 7.74
C GLU A 50 16.85 -3.76 7.37
N LYS A 51 15.70 -3.87 6.68
CA LYS A 51 14.86 -2.71 6.32
C LYS A 51 14.24 -2.04 7.54
N ILE A 52 13.73 -2.80 8.52
CA ILE A 52 13.24 -2.25 9.80
C ILE A 52 14.36 -1.50 10.53
N GLY A 53 15.56 -2.09 10.61
CA GLY A 53 16.73 -1.48 11.22
C GLY A 53 17.13 -0.17 10.53
N LYS A 54 17.12 -0.14 9.19
CA LYS A 54 17.36 1.09 8.42
C LYS A 54 16.35 2.20 8.76
N ARG A 55 15.05 1.87 8.76
CA ARG A 55 13.97 2.82 9.12
C ARG A 55 14.11 3.40 10.52
N LEU A 56 14.56 2.57 11.48
CA LEU A 56 14.80 2.98 12.85
C LEU A 56 16.02 3.93 12.93
N LYS A 57 17.14 3.56 12.29
CA LYS A 57 18.34 4.40 12.24
C LYS A 57 18.10 5.77 11.61
N GLU A 58 17.33 5.84 10.52
CA GLU A 58 16.94 7.11 9.87
C GLU A 58 16.15 8.05 10.80
N ARG A 59 15.55 7.50 11.87
CA ARG A 59 14.83 8.25 12.91
C ARG A 59 15.66 8.43 14.18
N ASN A 60 16.97 8.18 14.12
CA ASN A 60 17.90 8.19 15.26
C ASN A 60 17.51 7.21 16.37
N LEU A 61 16.92 6.06 16.00
CA LEU A 61 16.58 4.97 16.92
C LEU A 61 17.56 3.82 16.75
N ASP A 62 18.57 3.73 17.62
CA ASP A 62 19.52 2.63 17.64
C ASP A 62 18.96 1.47 18.49
N ALA A 63 18.13 0.65 17.85
CA ALA A 63 17.43 -0.47 18.50
C ALA A 63 18.24 -1.77 18.43
N ASP A 64 18.24 -2.54 19.51
CA ASP A 64 18.70 -3.94 19.52
C ASP A 64 17.57 -4.83 18.98
N ILE A 65 17.74 -5.38 17.77
CA ILE A 65 16.75 -6.19 17.07
C ILE A 65 17.23 -7.64 17.00
N LYS A 66 16.38 -8.57 17.46
CA LYS A 66 16.63 -10.02 17.44
C LYS A 66 15.41 -10.77 16.92
N ILE A 67 15.64 -11.98 16.43
CA ILE A 67 14.56 -12.92 16.06
C ILE A 67 14.58 -14.08 17.04
N GLU A 68 13.44 -14.37 17.62
CA GLU A 68 13.21 -15.58 18.40
C GLU A 68 11.89 -16.21 17.96
N ASN A 69 11.91 -17.46 17.48
CA ASN A 69 10.70 -18.22 17.12
C ASN A 69 9.71 -17.47 16.17
N ASN A 70 10.20 -16.89 15.07
CA ASN A 70 9.42 -16.05 14.13
C ASN A 70 8.87 -14.73 14.74
N THR A 71 9.33 -14.35 15.92
CA THR A 71 9.02 -13.06 16.54
C THR A 71 10.24 -12.15 16.45
N ILE A 72 10.05 -10.98 15.86
CA ILE A 72 10.99 -9.87 15.92
C ILE A 72 10.83 -9.21 17.29
N ILE A 73 11.92 -9.13 18.04
CA ILE A 73 12.00 -8.43 19.33
C ILE A 73 12.93 -7.26 19.13
N ALA A 74 12.41 -6.04 19.25
CA ALA A 74 13.19 -4.83 19.08
C ALA A 74 13.13 -3.98 20.36
N LYS A 75 14.28 -3.81 21.01
CA LYS A 75 14.44 -2.97 22.19
C LYS A 75 14.86 -1.57 21.76
N MET A 76 14.01 -0.59 22.01
CA MET A 76 14.24 0.80 21.60
C MET A 76 15.11 1.54 22.63
N PRO A 77 15.88 2.56 22.20
CA PRO A 77 16.41 3.55 23.12
C PRO A 77 15.26 4.28 23.84
N CYS A 78 15.55 4.96 24.94
CA CYS A 78 14.53 5.69 25.71
C CYS A 78 14.05 6.95 25.00
N GLU A 79 14.93 7.65 24.27
CA GLU A 79 14.59 8.87 23.56
C GLU A 79 13.97 8.57 22.17
N GLY A 80 12.87 9.25 21.83
CA GLY A 80 12.21 9.15 20.51
C GLY A 80 11.46 7.83 20.24
N SER A 81 11.38 6.98 21.25
CA SER A 81 10.84 5.62 21.20
C SER A 81 9.34 5.55 20.86
N ASP A 82 8.60 6.63 21.12
CA ASP A 82 7.21 6.84 20.71
C ASP A 82 7.01 6.77 19.19
N LYS A 83 8.05 7.03 18.40
CA LYS A 83 8.02 7.01 16.92
C LYS A 83 8.33 5.64 16.32
N ALA A 84 8.76 4.68 17.13
CA ALA A 84 9.23 3.38 16.68
C ALA A 84 8.15 2.48 16.03
N PRO A 85 6.87 2.44 16.49
CA PRO A 85 5.87 1.56 15.89
C PRO A 85 5.69 1.80 14.39
N HIS A 86 5.89 3.04 13.93
CA HIS A 86 5.75 3.37 12.52
C HIS A 86 6.76 2.68 11.61
N CYS A 87 7.92 2.29 12.13
CA CYS A 87 8.95 1.59 11.36
C CYS A 87 8.56 0.15 10.99
N PHE A 88 7.62 -0.44 11.72
CA PHE A 88 7.10 -1.79 11.52
C PHE A 88 5.85 -1.81 10.63
N TYR A 89 5.25 -0.66 10.30
CA TYR A 89 4.15 -0.62 9.35
C TYR A 89 4.62 -0.92 7.94
N GLN A 90 3.75 -1.54 7.17
CA GLN A 90 4.12 -2.04 5.85
C GLN A 90 3.96 -0.93 4.83
N ASP A 91 5.09 -0.58 4.20
CA ASP A 91 5.02 -0.03 2.85
C ASP A 91 5.17 -1.20 1.89
N LYS A 92 4.13 -1.55 1.11
CA LYS A 92 4.14 -2.70 0.20
C LYS A 92 4.41 -2.23 -1.22
N PHE A 93 5.69 -2.23 -1.62
CA PHE A 93 6.06 -2.04 -3.02
C PHE A 93 5.88 -3.34 -3.80
N ALA A 94 5.15 -3.26 -4.91
CA ALA A 94 4.97 -4.37 -5.84
C ALA A 94 4.68 -3.88 -7.26
N ILE A 95 5.02 -4.70 -8.25
CA ILE A 95 4.58 -4.48 -9.65
C ILE A 95 3.70 -5.65 -10.06
N TYR A 96 2.51 -5.35 -10.58
CA TYR A 96 1.50 -6.32 -11.00
C TYR A 96 1.20 -6.22 -12.49
N GLU A 97 0.89 -7.38 -13.09
CA GLU A 97 0.18 -7.41 -14.37
C GLU A 97 -1.26 -6.89 -14.16
N THR A 98 -1.81 -6.14 -15.11
CA THR A 98 -3.18 -5.63 -15.02
C THR A 98 -4.13 -6.33 -15.99
N TYR A 99 -5.42 -6.20 -15.72
CA TYR A 99 -6.47 -6.41 -16.72
C TYR A 99 -6.67 -5.13 -17.52
N GLN A 100 -6.97 -5.29 -18.80
CA GLN A 100 -7.47 -4.19 -19.62
C GLN A 100 -8.97 -4.02 -19.42
N THR A 101 -9.48 -2.79 -19.60
CA THR A 101 -10.90 -2.46 -19.46
C THR A 101 -11.80 -3.39 -20.27
N ALA A 102 -11.42 -3.70 -21.52
CA ALA A 102 -12.16 -4.59 -22.41
C ALA A 102 -12.31 -6.01 -21.85
N GLU A 103 -11.32 -6.51 -21.11
CA GLU A 103 -11.36 -7.85 -20.52
C GLU A 103 -12.37 -7.96 -19.36
N LEU A 104 -12.74 -6.82 -18.75
CA LEU A 104 -13.63 -6.78 -17.59
C LEU A 104 -15.03 -6.23 -17.88
N ASN A 105 -15.31 -5.77 -19.11
CA ASN A 105 -16.60 -5.18 -19.48
C ASN A 105 -17.79 -6.06 -19.06
N ALA A 106 -17.81 -7.33 -19.49
CA ALA A 106 -18.91 -8.24 -19.17
C ALA A 106 -19.09 -8.47 -17.66
N ALA A 107 -17.98 -8.57 -16.92
CA ALA A 107 -18.00 -8.75 -15.47
C ALA A 107 -18.55 -7.49 -14.78
N MET A 108 -18.08 -6.30 -15.16
CA MET A 108 -18.52 -5.03 -14.60
C MET A 108 -19.99 -4.73 -14.93
N ASP A 109 -20.46 -5.09 -16.12
CA ASP A 109 -21.87 -4.96 -16.50
C ASP A 109 -22.76 -5.90 -15.67
N GLY A 110 -22.28 -7.12 -15.40
CA GLY A 110 -22.96 -8.04 -14.49
C GLY A 110 -23.01 -7.53 -13.04
N ILE A 111 -21.93 -6.91 -12.56
CA ILE A 111 -21.90 -6.26 -11.25
C ILE A 111 -22.86 -5.06 -11.21
N GLY A 112 -22.99 -4.30 -12.30
CA GLY A 112 -23.99 -3.24 -12.42
C GLY A 112 -25.42 -3.76 -12.24
N ARG A 113 -25.78 -4.84 -12.94
CA ARG A 113 -27.10 -5.48 -12.78
C ARG A 113 -27.34 -6.01 -11.35
N ILE A 114 -26.28 -6.51 -10.70
CA ILE A 114 -26.35 -6.91 -9.28
C ILE A 114 -26.64 -5.70 -8.40
N SER A 115 -25.92 -4.58 -8.60
CA SER A 115 -26.18 -3.36 -7.83
C SER A 115 -27.58 -2.81 -8.05
N ASP A 116 -28.08 -2.85 -9.29
CA ASP A 116 -29.44 -2.43 -9.63
C ASP A 116 -30.49 -3.30 -8.94
N SER A 117 -30.31 -4.62 -9.00
CA SER A 117 -31.21 -5.54 -8.31
C SER A 117 -31.22 -5.32 -6.80
N ILE A 118 -30.07 -5.07 -6.17
CA ILE A 118 -30.01 -4.76 -4.73
C ILE A 118 -30.72 -3.43 -4.46
N ALA A 119 -30.50 -2.42 -5.30
CA ALA A 119 -31.10 -1.10 -5.19
C ALA A 119 -32.62 -1.14 -5.27
N ASP A 120 -33.16 -1.87 -6.24
CA ASP A 120 -34.59 -1.95 -6.51
C ASP A 120 -35.34 -2.77 -5.45
N ASN A 121 -34.65 -3.67 -4.75
CA ASN A 121 -35.23 -4.51 -3.68
C ASN A 121 -34.91 -3.99 -2.27
N ALA A 122 -34.29 -2.81 -2.14
CA ALA A 122 -33.99 -2.24 -0.84
C ALA A 122 -35.30 -1.89 -0.11
N PRO A 123 -35.48 -2.30 1.15
CA PRO A 123 -36.69 -1.94 1.89
C PRO A 123 -36.78 -0.42 2.03
N GLU A 124 -37.95 0.14 1.69
CA GLU A 124 -38.27 1.51 2.06
C GLU A 124 -38.23 1.61 3.58
N ILE A 125 -37.26 2.37 4.10
CA ILE A 125 -37.24 2.75 5.51
C ILE A 125 -38.10 4.00 5.68
N ALA A 126 -38.79 4.08 6.82
CA ALA A 126 -39.77 5.10 7.15
C ALA A 126 -39.28 6.54 6.87
N GLU A 127 -40.23 7.44 6.58
CA GLU A 127 -40.03 8.85 6.20
C GLU A 127 -38.80 9.49 6.85
N GLY A 128 -37.84 9.89 6.01
CA GLY A 128 -36.64 10.63 6.42
C GLY A 128 -35.35 9.82 6.48
N TYR A 129 -35.39 8.49 6.35
CA TYR A 129 -34.20 7.65 6.19
C TYR A 129 -34.26 6.94 4.84
N THR A 130 -33.39 7.29 3.90
CA THR A 130 -33.14 6.46 2.71
C THR A 130 -32.15 5.38 3.09
N ALA A 131 -32.48 4.11 2.84
CA ALA A 131 -31.48 3.06 2.87
C ALA A 131 -30.41 3.48 1.87
N TYR A 132 -29.14 3.51 2.27
CA TYR A 132 -28.08 3.93 1.37
C TYR A 132 -27.92 2.87 0.28
N VAL A 133 -28.60 3.11 -0.83
CA VAL A 133 -28.66 2.24 -1.99
C VAL A 133 -27.48 2.56 -2.88
N ILE A 134 -26.71 1.52 -3.23
CA ILE A 134 -25.44 1.66 -3.91
C ILE A 134 -25.61 1.16 -5.35
N ARG A 135 -25.71 2.08 -6.32
CA ARG A 135 -25.62 1.74 -7.75
C ARG A 135 -24.20 1.92 -8.28
N LEU A 136 -23.72 0.98 -9.10
CA LEU A 136 -22.34 0.98 -9.59
C LEU A 136 -22.00 2.26 -10.36
N GLU A 137 -22.88 2.70 -11.25
CA GLU A 137 -22.71 3.90 -12.08
C GLU A 137 -22.66 5.19 -11.27
N GLU A 138 -23.25 5.20 -10.07
CA GLU A 138 -23.15 6.35 -9.18
C GLU A 138 -21.82 6.40 -8.43
N ILE A 139 -21.11 5.28 -8.32
CA ILE A 139 -19.80 5.18 -7.65
C ILE A 139 -18.65 5.26 -8.65
N LEU A 140 -18.75 4.52 -9.75
CA LEU A 140 -17.68 4.29 -10.72
C LEU A 140 -18.12 4.78 -12.09
N ASN A 141 -17.58 5.91 -12.53
CA ASN A 141 -17.74 6.37 -13.90
C ASN A 141 -16.81 5.56 -14.82
N ARG A 142 -17.39 4.87 -15.81
CA ARG A 142 -16.65 4.06 -16.78
C ARG A 142 -16.65 4.66 -18.20
N GLU A 143 -17.24 5.83 -18.41
CA GLU A 143 -17.32 6.52 -19.72
C GLU A 143 -15.94 6.77 -20.33
N PHE A 144 -14.95 7.10 -19.49
CA PHE A 144 -13.57 7.38 -19.87
C PHE A 144 -12.60 6.23 -19.53
N ALA A 145 -13.12 5.02 -19.27
CA ALA A 145 -12.30 3.86 -18.94
C ALA A 145 -11.54 3.36 -20.18
N GLU A 146 -10.21 3.48 -20.18
CA GLU A 146 -9.35 3.08 -21.29
C GLU A 146 -8.10 2.35 -20.78
N GLY A 147 -7.57 1.44 -21.61
CA GLY A 147 -6.35 0.70 -21.29
C GLY A 147 -6.51 -0.09 -20.00
N ALA A 148 -5.66 0.17 -19.00
CA ALA A 148 -5.71 -0.48 -17.69
C ALA A 148 -6.64 0.20 -16.66
N VAL A 149 -7.20 1.37 -16.98
CA VAL A 149 -8.14 2.06 -16.10
C VAL A 149 -9.54 1.46 -16.32
N ILE A 150 -10.08 0.82 -15.30
CA ILE A 150 -11.40 0.15 -15.36
C ILE A 150 -12.56 1.15 -15.15
N GLY A 151 -12.25 2.29 -14.55
CA GLY A 151 -13.15 3.42 -14.34
C GLY A 151 -12.58 4.39 -13.32
N TYR A 152 -13.34 5.44 -13.03
CA TYR A 152 -13.00 6.50 -12.08
C TYR A 152 -14.00 6.48 -10.93
N CYS A 153 -13.55 6.10 -9.75
CA CYS A 153 -14.35 6.05 -8.54
C CYS A 153 -14.51 7.45 -7.98
N LYS A 154 -15.74 7.90 -7.73
CA LYS A 154 -16.00 9.21 -7.11
C LYS A 154 -15.35 9.29 -5.74
N THR A 155 -14.82 10.47 -5.41
CA THR A 155 -14.18 10.75 -4.11
C THR A 155 -15.11 10.39 -2.96
N GLY A 156 -14.56 9.69 -1.96
CA GLY A 156 -15.30 9.25 -0.77
C GLY A 156 -16.05 7.92 -0.93
N ARG A 157 -16.24 7.41 -2.15
CA ARG A 157 -17.04 6.19 -2.41
C ARG A 157 -16.21 4.91 -2.62
N SER A 158 -14.91 4.94 -2.38
CA SER A 158 -14.02 3.79 -2.56
C SER A 158 -14.42 2.58 -1.71
N GLU A 159 -14.90 2.79 -0.48
CA GLU A 159 -15.36 1.70 0.38
C GLU A 159 -16.61 1.01 -0.16
N GLU A 160 -17.54 1.78 -0.71
CA GLU A 160 -18.77 1.26 -1.31
C GLU A 160 -18.44 0.44 -2.55
N PHE A 161 -17.55 0.95 -3.41
CA PHE A 161 -17.03 0.18 -4.54
C PHE A 161 -16.44 -1.15 -4.08
N MET A 162 -15.55 -1.12 -3.09
CA MET A 162 -14.91 -2.32 -2.57
C MET A 162 -15.91 -3.29 -1.95
N LYS A 163 -16.93 -2.81 -1.23
CA LYS A 163 -18.02 -3.66 -0.70
C LYS A 163 -18.77 -4.35 -1.84
N LEU A 164 -19.17 -3.60 -2.86
CA LEU A 164 -19.95 -4.10 -3.99
C LEU A 164 -19.19 -5.18 -4.78
N VAL A 165 -17.94 -4.93 -5.15
CA VAL A 165 -17.15 -5.90 -5.94
C VAL A 165 -16.74 -7.12 -5.12
N ASN A 166 -16.74 -7.03 -3.78
CA ASN A 166 -16.43 -8.15 -2.89
C ASN A 166 -17.65 -8.97 -2.45
N LEU A 167 -18.88 -8.62 -2.84
CA LEU A 167 -20.05 -9.46 -2.59
C LEU A 167 -19.85 -10.86 -3.18
N PRO A 168 -20.36 -11.94 -2.56
CA PRO A 168 -20.18 -13.30 -3.06
C PRO A 168 -20.64 -13.49 -4.51
N GLN A 169 -21.74 -12.84 -4.90
CA GLN A 169 -22.26 -12.87 -6.27
C GLN A 169 -21.39 -12.08 -7.26
N SER A 170 -20.89 -10.90 -6.87
CA SER A 170 -19.96 -10.11 -7.70
C SER A 170 -18.64 -10.85 -7.94
N LYS A 171 -18.08 -11.47 -6.89
CA LYS A 171 -16.83 -12.25 -6.99
C LYS A 171 -16.91 -13.40 -7.98
N LYS A 172 -18.08 -14.03 -8.14
CA LYS A 172 -18.29 -15.12 -9.12
C LYS A 172 -18.18 -14.64 -10.57
N LEU A 173 -18.38 -13.35 -10.83
CA LEU A 173 -18.26 -12.75 -12.16
C LEU A 173 -16.82 -12.33 -12.47
N LEU A 174 -15.96 -12.19 -11.46
CA LEU A 174 -14.60 -11.70 -11.61
C LEU A 174 -13.62 -12.86 -11.85
N PRO A 175 -12.57 -12.66 -12.67
CA PRO A 175 -11.47 -13.61 -12.79
C PRO A 175 -10.83 -13.94 -11.44
N ALA A 176 -10.39 -15.20 -11.28
CA ALA A 176 -9.66 -15.64 -10.09
C ALA A 176 -8.35 -14.84 -9.90
N GLY A 177 -8.03 -14.54 -8.64
CA GLY A 177 -6.82 -13.77 -8.28
C GLY A 177 -6.87 -12.28 -8.65
N LEU A 178 -8.02 -11.76 -9.12
CA LEU A 178 -8.20 -10.34 -9.39
C LEU A 178 -8.33 -9.56 -8.08
N SER A 179 -7.72 -8.38 -8.01
CA SER A 179 -8.07 -7.36 -7.01
C SER A 179 -8.12 -5.98 -7.61
N PHE A 180 -9.00 -5.14 -7.08
CA PHE A 180 -9.08 -3.74 -7.46
C PHE A 180 -8.12 -2.90 -6.61
N VAL A 181 -7.39 -2.01 -7.26
CA VAL A 181 -6.42 -1.10 -6.63
C VAL A 181 -6.70 0.31 -7.13
N PHE A 182 -6.77 1.25 -6.22
CA PHE A 182 -7.01 2.65 -6.56
C PHE A 182 -5.71 3.37 -6.88
N GLY A 183 -5.74 4.30 -7.82
CA GLY A 183 -4.66 5.25 -8.04
C GLY A 183 -4.49 6.24 -6.90
N LEU A 184 -3.52 7.15 -7.07
CA LEU A 184 -3.42 8.34 -6.25
C LEU A 184 -4.53 9.35 -6.63
N PRO A 185 -5.05 10.13 -5.66
CA PRO A 185 -5.92 11.25 -5.98
C PRO A 185 -5.13 12.33 -6.71
N GLU A 186 -5.68 12.86 -7.81
CA GLU A 186 -5.08 13.96 -8.55
C GLU A 186 -5.62 15.31 -8.08
N LYS A 187 -4.75 16.32 -8.03
CA LYS A 187 -5.18 17.69 -7.69
C LYS A 187 -6.21 18.15 -8.71
N ASN A 188 -7.38 18.58 -8.24
CA ASN A 188 -8.53 19.04 -9.04
C ASN A 188 -9.32 17.94 -9.78
N GLN A 189 -9.11 16.67 -9.46
CA GLN A 189 -9.98 15.59 -9.95
C GLN A 189 -10.82 15.01 -8.81
N PRO A 190 -12.16 15.07 -8.88
CA PRO A 190 -13.04 14.55 -7.84
C PRO A 190 -13.25 13.02 -7.95
N ALA A 191 -12.45 12.33 -8.76
CA ALA A 191 -12.53 10.90 -8.93
C ALA A 191 -11.13 10.29 -8.99
N ILE A 192 -11.01 9.03 -8.57
CA ILE A 192 -9.76 8.28 -8.45
C ILE A 192 -9.82 7.13 -9.44
N ALA A 193 -8.79 7.01 -10.29
CA ALA A 193 -8.68 5.90 -11.22
C ALA A 193 -8.67 4.55 -10.48
N VAL A 194 -9.38 3.57 -11.01
CA VAL A 194 -9.45 2.20 -10.49
C VAL A 194 -8.81 1.25 -11.48
N TYR A 195 -7.90 0.44 -10.99
CA TYR A 195 -7.18 -0.58 -11.75
C TYR A 195 -7.58 -1.96 -11.25
N ALA A 196 -7.47 -2.96 -12.10
CA ALA A 196 -7.62 -4.36 -11.72
C ALA A 196 -6.29 -5.09 -11.95
N VAL A 197 -5.72 -5.65 -10.88
CA VAL A 197 -4.44 -6.37 -10.91
C VAL A 197 -4.66 -7.88 -10.88
N ARG A 198 -3.74 -8.62 -11.51
CA ARG A 198 -3.71 -10.09 -11.53
C ARG A 198 -2.84 -10.63 -10.40
N ASN A 199 -3.22 -11.78 -9.84
CA ASN A 199 -2.47 -12.52 -8.82
C ASN A 199 -2.05 -11.61 -7.65
N SER A 200 -3.03 -10.89 -7.09
CA SER A 200 -2.78 -9.90 -6.03
C SER A 200 -2.19 -10.49 -4.74
N ASP A 201 -2.38 -11.79 -4.53
CA ASP A 201 -1.79 -12.58 -3.46
C ASP A 201 -0.31 -12.89 -3.68
N LYS A 202 0.16 -12.86 -4.94
CA LYS A 202 1.54 -13.17 -5.31
C LYS A 202 2.03 -12.25 -6.43
N ALA A 203 2.49 -11.07 -6.03
CA ALA A 203 3.05 -10.08 -6.94
C ALA A 203 4.21 -10.66 -7.79
N PRO A 204 4.22 -10.43 -9.12
CA PRO A 204 5.32 -10.80 -10.00
C PRO A 204 6.65 -10.15 -9.63
N VAL A 205 6.62 -8.91 -9.14
CA VAL A 205 7.79 -8.18 -8.63
C VAL A 205 7.49 -7.64 -7.25
N THR A 206 8.42 -7.84 -6.32
CA THR A 206 8.38 -7.29 -4.96
C THR A 206 9.65 -6.48 -4.70
N ILE A 207 9.66 -5.70 -3.62
CA ILE A 207 10.85 -4.93 -3.19
C ILE A 207 12.11 -5.81 -3.07
N TYR A 208 11.94 -7.09 -2.73
CA TYR A 208 13.06 -8.01 -2.58
C TYR A 208 13.91 -8.19 -3.85
N MET A 209 13.29 -8.01 -5.02
CA MET A 209 13.94 -8.16 -6.33
C MET A 209 14.75 -6.94 -6.75
N LEU A 210 14.58 -5.81 -6.05
CA LEU A 210 15.32 -4.58 -6.30
C LEU A 210 16.61 -4.55 -5.48
N GLU A 211 17.65 -3.97 -6.06
CA GLU A 211 18.91 -3.65 -5.38
C GLU A 211 18.73 -2.32 -4.63
N GLU A 212 18.48 -1.25 -5.39
CA GLU A 212 18.25 0.09 -4.89
C GLU A 212 17.37 0.87 -5.89
N THR A 213 16.80 1.97 -5.42
CA THR A 213 16.12 2.96 -6.25
C THR A 213 16.83 4.31 -6.15
N ASP A 214 16.95 4.97 -7.29
CA ASP A 214 17.64 6.25 -7.45
C ASP A 214 16.70 7.30 -8.01
N VAL A 215 17.00 8.58 -7.74
CA VAL A 215 16.30 9.70 -8.36
C VAL A 215 17.08 10.21 -9.56
N VAL A 216 16.45 10.18 -10.72
CA VAL A 216 17.02 10.64 -11.99
C VAL A 216 16.21 11.80 -12.55
N ARG A 217 16.88 12.67 -13.31
CA ARG A 217 16.19 13.72 -14.06
C ARG A 217 15.38 13.07 -15.19
N SER A 218 14.11 13.42 -15.34
CA SER A 218 13.24 12.82 -16.34
C SER A 218 13.69 13.18 -17.76
N TYR A 219 13.16 12.47 -18.75
CA TYR A 219 13.51 12.68 -20.16
C TYR A 219 13.27 14.12 -20.64
N ASN A 220 12.17 14.75 -20.20
CA ASN A 220 11.85 16.13 -20.56
C ASN A 220 12.72 17.16 -19.83
N LYS A 221 13.56 16.72 -18.89
CA LYS A 221 14.45 17.53 -18.04
C LYS A 221 13.73 18.55 -17.13
N ILE A 222 12.41 18.52 -17.05
CA ILE A 222 11.60 19.40 -16.20
C ILE A 222 11.36 18.73 -14.84
N ASN A 223 11.05 17.44 -14.84
CA ASN A 223 10.66 16.68 -13.66
C ASN A 223 11.74 15.66 -13.25
N TYR A 224 11.44 14.89 -12.20
CA TYR A 224 12.26 13.78 -11.72
C TYR A 224 11.47 12.47 -11.78
N ASP A 225 12.18 11.39 -12.08
CA ASP A 225 11.68 10.02 -12.09
C ASP A 225 12.43 9.19 -11.04
N VAL A 226 11.80 8.13 -10.54
CA VAL A 226 12.46 7.14 -9.66
C VAL A 226 12.89 5.95 -10.51
N MET A 227 14.20 5.74 -10.63
CA MET A 227 14.81 4.61 -11.32
C MET A 227 14.84 3.40 -10.38
N LEU A 228 14.27 2.29 -10.83
CA LEU A 228 14.32 0.99 -10.20
C LEU A 228 15.47 0.19 -10.80
N GLN A 229 16.35 -0.35 -9.97
CA GLN A 229 17.39 -1.28 -10.40
C GLN A 229 17.16 -2.67 -9.83
N PHE A 230 17.03 -3.66 -10.71
CA PHE A 230 16.88 -5.07 -10.32
C PHE A 230 18.23 -5.69 -9.99
N LYS A 231 18.25 -6.58 -8.99
CA LYS A 231 19.42 -7.41 -8.72
C LYS A 231 19.72 -8.31 -9.91
N ASP A 232 20.99 -8.65 -10.11
CA ASP A 232 21.45 -9.40 -11.28
C ASP A 232 20.68 -10.72 -11.49
N ASN A 233 20.40 -11.45 -10.41
CA ASN A 233 19.66 -12.71 -10.46
C ASN A 233 18.17 -12.55 -10.82
N TYR A 234 17.61 -11.33 -10.81
CA TYR A 234 16.22 -11.05 -11.18
C TYR A 234 16.06 -10.35 -12.54
N LYS A 235 17.16 -9.91 -13.18
CA LYS A 235 17.09 -9.25 -14.50
C LYS A 235 16.40 -10.10 -15.57
N ALA A 236 16.71 -11.40 -15.61
CA ALA A 236 16.09 -12.33 -16.55
C ALA A 236 14.58 -12.50 -16.30
N ALA A 237 14.15 -12.55 -15.03
CA ALA A 237 12.75 -12.62 -14.67
C ALA A 237 11.99 -11.35 -15.07
N TRP A 238 12.59 -10.17 -14.87
CA TRP A 238 12.04 -8.89 -15.32
C TRP A 238 11.92 -8.81 -16.85
N ALA A 239 12.95 -9.25 -17.58
CA ALA A 239 12.93 -9.31 -19.04
C ALA A 239 11.83 -10.24 -19.57
N ALA A 240 11.64 -11.40 -18.93
CA ALA A 240 10.58 -12.33 -19.29
C ALA A 240 9.18 -11.76 -19.02
N LEU A 241 8.99 -11.10 -17.86
CA LEU A 241 7.74 -10.45 -17.49
C LEU A 241 7.36 -9.35 -18.49
N THR A 242 8.31 -8.47 -18.83
CA THR A 242 8.08 -7.38 -19.80
C THR A 242 7.84 -7.91 -21.20
N ARG A 243 8.58 -8.93 -21.65
CA ARG A 243 8.33 -9.59 -22.95
C ARG A 243 6.92 -10.16 -23.06
N LYS A 244 6.46 -10.89 -22.03
CA LYS A 244 5.09 -11.44 -21.95
C LYS A 244 4.01 -10.36 -21.98
N ASN A 245 4.33 -9.16 -21.49
CA ASN A 245 3.40 -8.04 -21.34
C ASN A 245 3.58 -6.94 -22.39
N THR A 246 4.23 -7.21 -23.52
CA THR A 246 4.33 -6.24 -24.62
C THR A 246 2.94 -5.77 -25.06
N GLN A 247 2.74 -4.46 -25.19
CA GLN A 247 1.47 -3.77 -25.43
C GLN A 247 0.41 -3.98 -24.33
N LYS A 248 0.84 -4.35 -23.12
CA LYS A 248 0.00 -4.41 -21.91
C LYS A 248 0.59 -3.51 -20.84
N PHE A 249 -0.14 -3.34 -19.75
CA PHE A 249 0.23 -2.42 -18.67
C PHE A 249 0.73 -3.18 -17.45
N LEU A 250 1.66 -2.56 -16.72
CA LEU A 250 2.13 -3.05 -15.43
C LEU A 250 1.84 -1.98 -14.37
N ALA A 251 1.06 -2.31 -13.36
CA ALA A 251 0.75 -1.40 -12.26
C ALA A 251 1.87 -1.44 -11.22
N ILE A 252 2.46 -0.28 -10.96
CA ILE A 252 3.44 -0.09 -9.88
C ILE A 252 2.68 0.41 -8.66
N VAL A 253 2.63 -0.43 -7.63
CA VAL A 253 1.84 -0.22 -6.42
C VAL A 253 2.74 0.04 -5.24
N LEU A 254 2.39 1.06 -4.45
CA LEU A 254 2.97 1.35 -3.14
C LEU A 254 1.82 1.63 -2.18
N ASP A 255 1.85 0.97 -1.02
CA ASP A 255 0.89 1.16 0.08
C ASP A 255 -0.57 0.97 -0.37
N GLY A 256 -0.78 -0.02 -1.23
CA GLY A 256 -2.10 -0.33 -1.77
C GLY A 256 -2.65 0.71 -2.75
N ARG A 257 -1.81 1.63 -3.25
CA ARG A 257 -2.17 2.60 -4.29
C ARG A 257 -1.32 2.43 -5.55
N VAL A 258 -1.94 2.52 -6.72
CA VAL A 258 -1.21 2.57 -8.00
C VAL A 258 -0.55 3.94 -8.13
N LEU A 259 0.78 3.96 -8.19
CA LEU A 259 1.55 5.18 -8.40
C LEU A 259 1.68 5.50 -9.90
N SER A 260 1.89 4.47 -10.71
CA SER A 260 1.90 4.58 -12.17
C SER A 260 1.51 3.23 -12.78
N CYS A 261 0.97 3.27 -14.00
CA CYS A 261 0.57 2.08 -14.74
C CYS A 261 1.03 2.20 -16.20
N PRO A 262 2.35 2.17 -16.46
CA PRO A 262 2.87 2.33 -17.82
C PRO A 262 2.53 1.15 -18.72
N MET A 263 2.36 1.45 -20.01
CA MET A 263 2.32 0.44 -21.07
C MET A 263 3.74 -0.04 -21.37
N VAL A 264 3.92 -1.36 -21.43
CA VAL A 264 5.17 -1.99 -21.82
C VAL A 264 5.28 -1.99 -23.34
N THR A 265 6.20 -1.21 -23.89
CA THR A 265 6.38 -1.09 -25.34
C THR A 265 7.20 -2.23 -25.95
N GLY A 266 7.99 -2.92 -25.13
CA GLY A 266 8.78 -4.09 -25.51
C GLY A 266 9.55 -4.69 -24.34
N PRO A 267 10.33 -5.76 -24.57
CA PRO A 267 11.15 -6.39 -23.54
C PRO A 267 12.20 -5.45 -22.95
N ILE A 268 12.39 -5.49 -21.64
CA ILE A 268 13.37 -4.68 -20.92
C ILE A 268 14.45 -5.57 -20.32
N GLU A 269 15.55 -5.74 -21.07
CA GLU A 269 16.61 -6.70 -20.71
C GLU A 269 17.66 -6.12 -19.74
N GLY A 270 17.78 -4.80 -19.68
CA GLY A 270 18.79 -4.11 -18.85
C GLY A 270 18.51 -4.13 -17.35
N GLY A 271 17.38 -4.68 -16.89
CA GLY A 271 17.05 -4.75 -15.46
C GLY A 271 16.83 -3.39 -14.81
N LYS A 272 16.38 -2.40 -15.58
CA LYS A 272 16.07 -1.04 -15.11
C LYS A 272 14.66 -0.66 -15.51
N ALA A 273 13.96 0.08 -14.66
CA ALA A 273 12.64 0.64 -14.95
C ALA A 273 12.51 2.02 -14.32
N ALA A 274 11.77 2.94 -14.94
CA ALA A 274 11.55 4.27 -14.38
C ALA A 274 10.09 4.44 -13.96
N ILE A 275 9.87 5.07 -12.80
CA ILE A 275 8.56 5.51 -12.36
C ILE A 275 8.45 7.01 -12.62
N SER A 276 7.58 7.36 -13.56
CA SER A 276 7.31 8.75 -13.96
C SER A 276 5.97 9.21 -13.41
N ALA A 277 5.99 10.32 -12.65
CA ALA A 277 4.80 10.90 -12.02
C ALA A 277 4.84 12.43 -11.92
N ASN A 278 5.56 13.11 -12.82
CA ASN A 278 5.72 14.58 -12.82
C ASN A 278 6.16 15.15 -11.46
N MET A 279 7.07 14.46 -10.80
CA MET A 279 7.52 14.81 -9.47
C MET A 279 8.58 15.91 -9.50
N ASP A 280 8.53 16.79 -8.52
CA ASP A 280 9.71 17.58 -8.16
C ASP A 280 10.79 16.69 -7.50
N ARG A 281 11.98 17.24 -7.29
CA ARG A 281 13.11 16.49 -6.73
C ARG A 281 12.79 15.90 -5.36
N ARG A 282 12.17 16.69 -4.49
CA ARG A 282 11.87 16.31 -3.10
C ARG A 282 10.83 15.19 -3.06
N GLN A 283 9.82 15.27 -3.92
CA GLN A 283 8.81 14.22 -4.08
C GLN A 283 9.43 12.91 -4.58
N ALA A 284 10.33 12.99 -5.56
CA ALA A 284 11.03 11.82 -6.07
C ALA A 284 11.97 11.20 -5.01
N ASP A 285 12.73 12.02 -4.25
CA ASP A 285 13.59 11.54 -3.16
C ASP A 285 12.76 10.83 -2.07
N ALA A 286 11.64 11.44 -1.65
CA ALA A 286 10.75 10.82 -0.66
C ALA A 286 10.12 9.51 -1.17
N MET A 287 9.83 9.42 -2.46
CA MET A 287 9.31 8.20 -3.08
C MET A 287 10.38 7.10 -3.16
N ALA A 288 11.59 7.44 -3.58
CA ALA A 288 12.72 6.50 -3.60
C ALA A 288 13.03 5.98 -2.20
N GLU A 289 13.02 6.85 -1.18
CA GLU A 289 13.20 6.46 0.22
C GLU A 289 12.12 5.47 0.69
N ARG A 290 10.85 5.75 0.40
CA ARG A 290 9.73 4.85 0.74
C ARG A 290 9.84 3.48 0.06
N ILE A 291 10.25 3.45 -1.21
CA ILE A 291 10.48 2.18 -1.92
C ILE A 291 11.68 1.45 -1.31
N ASN A 292 12.82 2.13 -1.15
CA ASN A 292 14.05 1.56 -0.60
C ASN A 292 13.89 1.02 0.82
N THR A 293 12.94 1.55 1.58
CA THR A 293 12.65 1.07 2.94
C THR A 293 11.46 0.12 3.00
N SER A 294 10.76 -0.17 1.90
CA SER A 294 9.63 -1.11 1.86
C SER A 294 9.98 -2.49 2.41
N LEU A 295 9.07 -3.09 3.19
CA LEU A 295 9.30 -4.36 3.87
C LEU A 295 9.01 -5.55 2.93
N PRO A 296 9.95 -6.49 2.73
CA PRO A 296 9.74 -7.70 1.92
C PRO A 296 8.67 -8.64 2.48
N LEU A 297 8.57 -8.75 3.81
CA LEU A 297 7.55 -9.53 4.50
C LEU A 297 6.66 -8.62 5.33
N GLU A 298 5.40 -9.03 5.45
CA GLU A 298 4.45 -8.41 6.36
C GLU A 298 4.71 -8.86 7.80
N VAL A 299 4.74 -7.87 8.69
CA VAL A 299 4.88 -8.03 10.13
C VAL A 299 3.68 -7.41 10.84
N LEU A 300 3.24 -8.04 11.92
CA LEU A 300 2.18 -7.53 12.80
C LEU A 300 2.76 -7.28 14.18
N ILE A 301 2.64 -6.04 14.67
CA ILE A 301 2.98 -5.72 16.05
C ILE A 301 2.01 -6.45 16.98
N THR A 302 2.54 -7.31 17.84
CA THR A 302 1.76 -8.10 18.80
C THR A 302 1.83 -7.49 20.21
N GLU A 303 2.92 -6.80 20.54
CA GLU A 303 3.13 -6.21 21.87
C GLU A 303 3.97 -4.94 21.78
N VAL A 304 3.57 -3.90 22.52
CA VAL A 304 4.42 -2.73 22.84
C VAL A 304 4.49 -2.62 24.35
N LYS A 305 5.66 -2.92 24.91
CA LYS A 305 5.88 -2.97 26.37
C LYS A 305 6.79 -1.84 26.81
N LEU A 306 6.41 -1.12 27.86
CA LEU A 306 7.28 -0.15 28.52
C LEU A 306 8.33 -0.91 29.36
N LEU A 307 9.59 -0.56 29.19
CA LEU A 307 10.69 -1.12 29.96
C LEU A 307 10.93 -0.23 31.18
N GLU A 308 10.80 -0.82 32.37
CA GLU A 308 11.16 -0.14 33.61
C GLU A 308 12.67 0.09 33.63
N GLN A 309 13.07 1.35 33.85
CA GLN A 309 14.46 1.72 34.05
C GLN A 309 14.86 1.25 35.45
N LYS A 310 15.89 0.40 35.55
CA LYS A 310 16.54 0.06 36.81
C LYS A 310 17.61 1.08 37.15
#